data_AF-A0A950IPJ0-F1
#
_entry.id   AF-A0A950IPJ0-F1
#
_cell.length_a   1.000
_cell.length_b   1.000
_cell.length_c   1.000
_cell.angle_alpha   90.00
_cell.angle_beta   90.00
_cell.angle_gamma   90.00
#
_symmetry.space_group_name_H-M   'P 1'
#
loop_
_entity.id
_entity.type
_entity.pdbx_description
1 polymer ?
#
loop_
_entity_poly.entity_id
_entity_poly.type
_entity_poly.pdbx_seq_one_letter_code
_entity_poly.pdbx_strand_id
1 'polypeptide(L)'
;MLYIIKRVMNVDPGANGAPLSVTFESFFHKKYCLQFPRCAPHVNGSAPNGGAPTVFDPPVLEVYSLRKGKGREGGAGEQEWDKNAKAVSWREARKILHKLRRHMIGVEESQHDTYEAMLYASKNEGRE
;
A
#
# COMPACT_ATOMS: atom_id res chain seq x y z
N MET A 1 8.37 14.16 -1.27
CA MET A 1 9.11 13.24 -0.37
C MET A 1 9.69 12.09 -1.22
N LEU A 2 11.01 12.01 -1.35
CA LEU A 2 11.66 10.90 -2.04
C LEU A 2 11.82 9.73 -1.06
N TYR A 3 11.02 8.68 -1.22
CA TYR A 3 11.24 7.43 -0.51
C TYR A 3 12.53 6.81 -1.03
N ILE A 4 13.59 6.83 -0.22
CA ILE A 4 14.78 6.03 -0.49
C ILE A 4 14.46 4.63 0.03
N ILE A 5 14.02 3.77 -0.89
CA ILE A 5 13.49 2.44 -0.59
C ILE A 5 14.67 1.48 -0.41
N LYS A 6 14.65 0.71 0.67
CA LYS A 6 15.64 -0.32 0.95
C LYS A 6 15.20 -1.67 0.38
N ARG A 7 14.00 -2.13 0.76
CA ARG A 7 13.44 -3.42 0.32
C ARG A 7 11.92 -3.45 0.37
N VAL A 8 11.30 -4.30 -0.45
CA VAL A 8 9.92 -4.74 -0.23
C VAL A 8 9.94 -5.83 0.83
N MET A 9 9.01 -5.75 1.78
CA MET A 9 8.86 -6.73 2.86
C MET A 9 7.76 -7.74 2.59
N ASN A 10 6.64 -7.29 2.03
CA ASN A 10 5.47 -8.12 1.78
C ASN A 10 4.59 -7.47 0.71
N VAL A 11 3.95 -8.30 -0.12
CA VAL A 11 2.82 -7.88 -0.95
C VAL A 11 1.63 -8.72 -0.54
N ASP A 12 0.56 -8.05 -0.11
CA ASP A 12 -0.67 -8.68 0.34
C ASP A 12 -1.75 -8.53 -0.75
N PRO A 13 -2.28 -9.63 -1.29
CA PRO A 13 -3.36 -9.60 -2.27
C PRO A 13 -4.72 -9.15 -1.70
N GLY A 14 -4.83 -8.93 -0.40
CA GLY A 14 -6.07 -8.46 0.22
C GLY A 14 -7.10 -9.58 0.36
N ALA A 15 -6.77 -10.63 1.10
CA ALA A 15 -7.71 -11.73 1.38
C ALA A 15 -8.92 -11.25 2.21
N ASN A 16 -10.07 -11.90 2.05
CA ASN A 16 -11.29 -11.67 2.86
C ASN A 16 -11.81 -10.22 2.86
N GLY A 17 -11.62 -9.49 1.75
CA GLY A 17 -12.08 -8.10 1.63
C GLY A 17 -11.14 -7.05 2.21
N ALA A 18 -9.94 -7.45 2.63
CA ALA A 18 -8.86 -6.52 2.96
C ALA A 18 -8.34 -5.79 1.70
N PRO A 19 -7.82 -4.56 1.82
CA PRO A 19 -7.23 -3.83 0.69
C PRO A 19 -5.95 -4.50 0.20
N LEU A 20 -5.69 -4.43 -1.10
CA LEU A 20 -4.39 -4.83 -1.66
C LEU A 20 -3.32 -3.92 -1.08
N SER A 21 -2.19 -4.48 -0.66
CA SER A 21 -1.16 -3.66 -0.04
C SER A 21 0.26 -4.11 -0.33
N VAL A 22 1.18 -3.14 -0.36
CA VAL A 22 2.62 -3.41 -0.41
C VAL A 22 3.30 -2.76 0.79
N THR A 23 3.98 -3.59 1.57
CA THR A 23 4.76 -3.15 2.72
C THR A 23 6.23 -3.06 2.33
N PHE A 24 6.87 -1.93 2.64
CA PHE A 24 8.26 -1.69 2.29
C PHE A 24 9.01 -0.92 3.38
N GLU A 25 10.32 -1.13 3.42
CA GLU A 25 11.23 -0.47 4.34
C GLU A 25 12.04 0.59 3.59
N SER A 26 12.19 1.78 4.18
CA SER A 26 13.14 2.78 3.70
C SER A 26 14.54 2.57 4.27
N PHE A 27 15.56 3.21 3.68
CA PHE A 27 16.92 3.20 4.22
C PHE A 27 17.04 3.76 5.64
N PHE A 28 16.10 4.61 6.07
CA PHE A 28 16.05 5.16 7.43
C PHE A 28 15.27 4.26 8.41
N HIS A 29 15.06 2.98 8.08
CA HIS A 29 14.33 2.00 8.90
C HIS A 29 12.87 2.37 9.22
N LYS A 30 12.29 3.34 8.51
CA LYS A 30 10.85 3.58 8.53
C LYS A 30 10.17 2.55 7.65
N LYS A 31 9.10 1.96 8.17
CA LYS A 31 8.24 1.01 7.44
C LYS A 31 7.02 1.75 6.89
N TYR A 32 6.61 1.38 5.69
CA TYR A 32 5.47 1.96 5.00
C TYR A 32 4.57 0.84 4.50
N CYS A 33 3.27 1.09 4.47
CA CYS A 33 2.31 0.23 3.80
C CYS A 33 1.49 1.08 2.83
N LEU A 34 1.63 0.81 1.54
CA LEU A 34 0.80 1.43 0.51
C LEU A 34 -0.39 0.52 0.25
N GLN A 35 -1.58 0.98 0.63
CA GLN A 35 -2.83 0.29 0.45
C GLN A 35 -3.58 0.89 -0.73
N PHE A 36 -4.08 0.03 -1.59
CA PHE A 36 -4.96 0.42 -2.67
C PHE A 36 -6.40 0.22 -2.21
N PRO A 37 -7.31 1.15 -2.56
CA PRO A 37 -8.73 0.91 -2.37
C PRO A 37 -9.08 -0.40 -3.07
N ARG A 38 -10.08 -1.10 -2.56
CA ARG A 38 -10.69 -2.19 -3.30
C ARG A 38 -11.09 -1.59 -4.65
N CYS A 39 -10.50 -2.07 -5.75
CA CYS A 39 -11.08 -1.79 -7.06
C CYS A 39 -12.53 -2.20 -6.92
N ALA A 40 -13.47 -1.25 -7.08
CA ALA A 40 -14.87 -1.63 -7.21
C ALA A 40 -14.87 -2.79 -8.21
N PRO A 41 -15.52 -3.93 -7.90
CA PRO A 41 -15.55 -5.04 -8.84
C PRO A 41 -15.89 -4.42 -10.19
N HIS A 42 -15.08 -4.69 -11.23
CA HIS A 42 -15.54 -4.47 -12.58
C HIS A 42 -16.81 -5.31 -12.69
N VAL A 43 -17.96 -4.72 -12.37
CA VAL A 43 -19.23 -5.39 -12.46
C VAL A 43 -19.50 -5.41 -13.95
N ASN A 44 -18.93 -6.42 -14.61
CA ASN A 44 -19.55 -7.00 -15.79
C ASN A 44 -20.92 -7.51 -15.32
N GLY A 45 -21.90 -6.61 -15.28
CA GLY A 45 -23.21 -6.89 -14.71
C GLY A 45 -23.94 -5.63 -14.31
N SER A 46 -24.53 -4.96 -15.31
CA SER A 46 -25.68 -4.07 -15.15
C SER A 46 -25.45 -2.84 -14.27
N ALA A 47 -25.04 -1.73 -14.89
CA ALA A 47 -25.30 -0.42 -14.30
C ALA A 47 -26.83 -0.24 -14.16
N PRO A 48 -27.41 -0.12 -12.94
CA PRO A 48 -28.75 0.40 -12.82
C PRO A 48 -28.68 1.88 -13.17
N ASN A 49 -29.54 2.29 -14.11
CA ASN A 49 -29.69 3.67 -14.54
C ASN A 49 -29.73 4.64 -13.35
N GLY A 50 -28.81 5.60 -13.33
CA GLY A 50 -28.76 6.68 -12.35
C GLY A 50 -27.94 6.37 -11.10
N GLY A 51 -26.62 6.59 -11.15
CA GLY A 51 -25.75 6.50 -9.99
C GLY A 51 -24.63 7.52 -10.06
N ALA A 52 -24.36 8.19 -8.95
CA ALA A 52 -23.37 9.24 -8.75
C ALA A 52 -21.99 8.93 -9.39
N PRO A 53 -21.15 9.95 -9.70
CA PRO A 53 -19.78 9.71 -10.11
C PRO A 53 -19.12 8.74 -9.11
N THR A 54 -18.60 7.64 -9.62
CA THR A 54 -17.87 6.65 -8.84
C THR A 54 -16.66 7.36 -8.24
N VAL A 55 -16.79 7.88 -7.03
CA VAL A 55 -15.66 8.50 -6.32
C VAL A 55 -14.77 7.36 -5.89
N PHE A 56 -13.75 7.06 -6.70
CA PHE A 56 -12.72 6.10 -6.34
C PHE A 56 -11.94 6.64 -5.14
N ASP A 57 -11.95 5.90 -4.05
CA ASP A 57 -11.15 6.25 -2.88
C ASP A 57 -9.67 6.32 -3.28
N PRO A 58 -8.91 7.33 -2.85
CA PRO A 58 -7.49 7.40 -3.14
C PRO A 58 -6.72 6.28 -2.41
N PRO A 59 -5.60 5.79 -2.96
CA PRO A 59 -4.69 4.93 -2.23
C PRO A 59 -4.22 5.59 -0.93
N VAL A 60 -3.98 4.80 0.10
CA VAL A 60 -3.54 5.26 1.42
C VAL A 60 -2.11 4.80 1.65
N LEU A 61 -1.25 5.74 2.05
CA LEU A 61 0.08 5.42 2.52
C LEU A 61 0.12 5.52 4.04
N GLU A 62 0.36 4.39 4.68
CA GLU A 62 0.56 4.29 6.12
C GLU A 62 2.06 4.30 6.43
N VAL A 63 2.43 5.07 7.44
CA VAL A 63 3.80 5.17 7.96
C VAL A 63 3.82 4.59 9.36
N TYR A 64 4.71 3.63 9.59
CA TYR A 64 4.93 2.99 10.87
C TYR A 64 6.25 3.49 11.45
N SER A 65 6.17 4.15 12.60
CA SER A 65 7.33 4.57 13.37
C SER A 65 7.30 3.94 14.76
N LEU A 66 8.43 3.39 15.19
CA LEU A 66 8.59 2.91 16.55
C LEU A 66 8.40 4.10 17.50
N ARG A 67 7.44 4.02 18.45
CA ARG A 67 7.41 5.01 19.53
C ARG A 67 8.70 4.84 20.31
N LYS A 68 9.46 5.93 20.47
CA LYS A 68 10.57 5.96 21.43
C LYS A 68 9.96 5.78 22.82
N GLY A 69 9.88 4.54 23.29
CA GLY A 69 9.56 4.26 24.68
C GLY A 69 10.60 4.95 25.55
N LYS A 70 10.14 5.83 26.45
CA LYS A 70 10.95 6.23 27.60
C LYS A 70 11.15 4.95 28.41
N GLY A 71 12.37 4.42 28.41
CA GLY A 71 12.67 3.13 29.05
C GLY A 71 12.11 3.09 30.47
N ARG A 72 11.14 2.20 30.69
CA ARG A 72 10.84 1.70 32.02
C ARG A 72 11.65 0.42 32.18
N GLU A 73 12.52 0.42 33.17
CA GLU A 73 13.29 -0.76 33.58
C GLU A 73 12.34 -1.93 33.85
N GLY A 74 12.64 -3.09 33.27
CA GLY A 74 12.03 -4.36 33.65
C GLY A 74 10.72 -4.69 32.92
N GLY A 75 10.83 -5.56 31.92
CA GLY A 75 9.68 -6.19 31.25
C GLY A 75 9.90 -6.25 29.75
N ALA A 76 9.58 -7.39 29.12
CA ALA A 76 9.55 -7.52 27.67
C ALA A 76 8.54 -6.51 27.11
N GLY A 77 9.04 -5.31 26.79
CA GLY A 77 8.20 -4.21 26.37
C GLY A 77 7.57 -4.54 25.02
N GLU A 78 6.24 -4.57 24.98
CA GLU A 78 5.50 -4.54 23.73
C GLU A 78 5.97 -3.30 22.96
N GLN A 79 6.60 -3.52 21.80
CA GLN A 79 6.99 -2.41 20.92
C GLN A 79 5.72 -1.75 20.41
N GLU A 80 5.36 -0.60 20.98
CA GLU A 80 4.24 0.20 20.52
C GLU A 80 4.63 0.95 19.24
N TRP A 81 3.92 0.69 18.14
CA TRP A 81 4.14 1.35 16.85
C TRP A 81 3.15 2.49 16.68
N ASP A 82 3.65 3.69 16.36
CA ASP A 82 2.82 4.80 15.92
C ASP A 82 2.49 4.63 14.44
N LYS A 83 1.20 4.76 14.11
CA LYS A 83 0.67 4.62 12.76
C LYS A 83 0.09 5.94 12.31
N ASN A 84 0.66 6.51 11.25
CA ASN A 84 0.13 7.70 10.58
C ASN A 84 -0.31 7.34 9.16
N ALA A 85 -1.57 7.58 8.81
CA ALA A 85 -2.12 7.30 7.49
C ALA A 85 -2.36 8.59 6.71
N LYS A 86 -1.96 8.61 5.44
CA LYS A 86 -2.18 9.74 4.54
C LYS A 86 -2.70 9.23 3.19
N ALA A 87 -3.82 9.78 2.73
CA ALA A 87 -4.28 9.61 1.36
C ALA A 87 -3.24 10.16 0.37
N VAL A 88 -2.88 9.38 -0.63
CA VAL A 88 -1.95 9.75 -1.70
C VAL A 88 -2.66 9.71 -3.04
N SER A 89 -2.24 10.58 -3.96
CA SER A 89 -2.78 10.52 -5.32
C SER A 89 -2.40 9.21 -6.02
N TRP A 90 -3.23 8.72 -6.94
CA TRP A 90 -2.91 7.59 -7.81
C TRP A 90 -1.57 7.76 -8.54
N ARG A 91 -1.25 8.99 -8.96
CA ARG A 91 0.03 9.33 -9.58
C ARG A 91 1.20 9.11 -8.62
N GLU A 92 1.06 9.49 -7.35
CA GLU A 92 2.09 9.26 -6.34
C GLU A 92 2.22 7.78 -6.00
N ALA A 93 1.10 7.08 -5.79
CA ALA A 93 1.07 5.64 -5.54
C ALA A 93 1.77 4.87 -6.68
N ARG A 94 1.47 5.21 -7.93
CA ARG A 94 2.14 4.66 -9.12
C ARG A 94 3.65 4.94 -9.10
N LYS A 95 4.08 6.17 -8.82
CA LYS A 95 5.51 6.49 -8.70
C LYS A 95 6.20 5.67 -7.61
N ILE A 96 5.51 5.41 -6.50
CA ILE A 96 6.02 4.56 -5.40
C ILE A 96 6.16 3.12 -5.90
N LEU A 97 5.11 2.54 -6.50
CA LEU A 97 5.18 1.22 -7.12
C LEU A 97 6.36 1.13 -8.10
N HIS A 98 6.45 1.98 -9.12
CA HIS A 98 7.56 1.93 -10.08
C HIS A 98 8.96 1.91 -9.44
N LYS A 99 9.13 2.58 -8.29
CA LYS A 99 10.39 2.50 -7.53
C LYS A 99 10.56 1.15 -6.82
N LEU A 100 9.50 0.64 -6.17
CA LEU A 100 9.48 -0.64 -5.47
C LEU A 100 9.83 -1.83 -6.37
N ARG A 101 9.54 -1.76 -7.68
CA ARG A 101 9.80 -2.84 -8.64
C ARG A 101 11.24 -3.35 -8.60
N ARG A 102 12.21 -2.45 -8.42
CA ARG A 102 13.65 -2.81 -8.32
C ARG A 102 14.04 -3.47 -7.00
N HIS A 103 13.13 -3.47 -6.03
CA HIS A 103 13.32 -3.98 -4.67
C HIS A 103 12.43 -5.20 -4.36
N MET A 104 11.79 -5.78 -5.38
CA MET A 104 11.01 -7.03 -5.32
C MET A 104 11.90 -8.30 -5.33
N ILE A 105 13.22 -8.14 -5.24
CA ILE A 105 14.18 -9.25 -5.26
C ILE A 105 13.98 -10.11 -3.99
N GLY A 106 13.71 -11.40 -4.16
CA GLY A 106 13.48 -12.33 -3.05
C GLY A 106 12.05 -12.35 -2.50
N VAL A 107 11.11 -11.69 -3.19
CA VAL A 107 9.67 -11.80 -2.95
C VAL A 107 9.12 -13.01 -3.73
N GLU A 108 8.10 -13.70 -3.20
CA GLU A 108 7.53 -14.89 -3.86
C GLU A 108 6.86 -14.54 -5.21
N GLU A 109 6.77 -15.52 -6.10
CA GLU A 109 6.19 -15.33 -7.45
C GLU A 109 4.71 -14.90 -7.39
N SER A 110 3.92 -15.50 -6.50
CA SER A 110 2.51 -15.16 -6.26
C SER A 110 2.29 -13.69 -5.83
N GLN A 111 3.26 -13.16 -5.08
CA GLN A 111 3.30 -11.77 -4.64
C GLN A 111 3.74 -10.84 -5.77
N HIS A 112 4.54 -11.34 -6.71
CA HIS A 112 4.95 -10.63 -7.91
C HIS A 112 3.77 -10.39 -8.86
N ASP A 113 2.90 -11.38 -9.05
CA ASP A 113 1.67 -11.25 -9.83
C ASP A 113 0.71 -10.21 -9.23
N THR A 114 0.52 -10.29 -7.92
CA THR A 114 -0.29 -9.31 -7.16
C THR A 114 0.24 -7.90 -7.35
N TYR A 115 1.55 -7.73 -7.25
CA TYR A 115 2.22 -6.45 -7.42
C TYR A 115 2.08 -5.88 -8.84
N GLU A 116 2.22 -6.71 -9.88
CA GLU A 116 2.01 -6.29 -11.27
C GLU A 116 0.52 -5.95 -11.53
N ALA A 117 -0.44 -6.64 -10.89
CA ALA A 117 -1.85 -6.27 -10.92
C ALA A 117 -2.10 -4.88 -10.29
N MET A 118 -1.44 -4.56 -9.18
CA MET A 118 -1.49 -3.22 -8.57
C MET A 118 -0.92 -2.14 -9.50
N LEU A 119 0.20 -2.43 -10.17
CA LEU A 119 0.79 -1.54 -11.19
C LEU A 119 -0.18 -1.31 -12.36
N TYR A 120 -0.85 -2.37 -12.82
CA TYR A 120 -1.85 -2.28 -13.88
C TYR A 120 -3.05 -1.42 -13.47
N ALA A 121 -3.63 -1.67 -12.29
CA ALA A 121 -4.74 -0.88 -11.76
C ALA A 121 -4.38 0.62 -11.66
N SER A 122 -3.18 0.93 -11.17
CA SER A 122 -2.68 2.32 -11.07
C SER A 122 -2.52 3.07 -12.40
N LYS A 123 -2.54 2.35 -13.54
CA LYS A 123 -2.44 2.93 -14.88
C LYS A 123 -3.80 3.32 -15.45
N ASN A 124 -4.85 2.59 -15.09
CA ASN A 124 -6.21 2.78 -15.59
C ASN A 124 -6.99 3.76 -14.72
N GLU A 125 -6.77 3.74 -13.41
CA GLU A 125 -7.40 4.66 -12.46
C GLU A 125 -6.77 6.06 -12.54
N GLY A 126 -7.55 7.01 -13.06
CA GLY A 126 -7.13 8.36 -13.44
C GLY A 126 -7.27 8.67 -14.94
N ARG A 127 -7.86 7.74 -15.72
CA ARG A 127 -8.14 7.92 -17.16
C ARG A 127 -9.63 7.99 -17.52
N GLU A 128 -10.52 7.98 -16.54
CA GLU A 128 -11.97 8.22 -16.70
C GLU A 128 -12.39 9.48 -15.93
#